data_AF-A0A835VCV5-F1
#
_entry.id   AF-A0A835VCV5-F1
#
_cell.length_a   1.000
_cell.length_b   1.000
_cell.length_c   1.000
_cell.angle_alpha   90.00
_cell.angle_beta   90.00
_cell.angle_gamma   90.00
#
_symmetry.space_group_name_H-M   'P 1'
#
loop_
_entity.id
_entity.type
_entity.pdbx_description
1 polymer ?
#
loop_
_entity_poly.entity_id
_entity_poly.type
_entity_poly.pdbx_seq_one_letter_code
_entity_poly.pdbx_strand_id
1 'polypeptide(L)'
;MAIVRNSFTPRLDGDSSRGTAFKDNEEESCSSPESAGDGVFEDGASDADSGLGSDELDLSEIGEPGTEICQVGNQTCSFPLDLYDVPNLGLVLSLETWNECLTEEERFALAEYLPDLDQENFSITLKELFSGSNFHLCSPLTGFFQSVEDGAL
;
A
#
# COMPACT_ATOMS: atom_id res chain seq x y z
N MET A 1 1.68 -56.69 19.19
CA MET A 1 2.03 -55.26 19.11
C MET A 1 1.17 -54.53 20.13
N ALA A 2 1.79 -53.86 21.11
CA ALA A 2 1.09 -53.17 22.20
C ALA A 2 0.87 -51.70 21.84
N ILE A 3 -0.31 -51.16 22.13
CA ILE A 3 -0.64 -49.75 21.95
C ILE A 3 -0.58 -49.09 23.33
N VAL A 4 0.48 -48.32 23.59
CA VAL A 4 0.59 -47.47 24.78
C VAL A 4 -0.20 -46.19 24.53
N ARG A 5 -1.18 -45.90 25.39
CA ARG A 5 -1.83 -44.59 25.49
C ARG A 5 -0.87 -43.68 26.26
N ASN A 6 -0.51 -42.55 25.68
CA ASN A 6 0.18 -41.49 26.39
C ASN A 6 -0.73 -40.27 26.50
N SER A 7 -1.33 -40.11 27.68
CA SER A 7 -2.04 -38.93 28.12
C SER A 7 -1.03 -37.95 28.72
N PHE A 8 -0.82 -36.80 28.09
CA PHE A 8 -0.06 -35.70 28.66
C PHE A 8 -0.88 -34.41 28.65
N THR A 9 -1.12 -33.89 29.84
CA THR A 9 -1.56 -32.51 30.10
C THR A 9 -0.49 -31.83 30.96
N PRO A 10 -0.01 -30.63 30.60
CA PRO A 10 0.48 -29.67 31.58
C PRO A 10 -0.28 -28.33 31.41
N ARG A 11 -1.14 -27.95 32.35
CA ARG A 11 -0.92 -27.18 33.60
C ARG A 11 -0.37 -25.77 33.38
N LEU A 12 -1.21 -24.81 33.76
CA LEU A 12 -0.97 -23.37 33.92
C LEU A 12 0.05 -23.07 35.03
N ASP A 13 0.49 -21.80 35.02
CA ASP A 13 1.31 -21.01 35.94
C ASP A 13 2.80 -20.85 35.57
N GLY A 14 3.20 -19.60 35.32
CA GLY A 14 4.59 -19.22 35.12
C GLY A 14 4.73 -17.74 34.74
N ASP A 15 4.59 -16.87 35.72
CA ASP A 15 4.91 -15.44 35.71
C ASP A 15 6.24 -15.11 35.01
N SER A 16 6.21 -14.14 34.10
CA SER A 16 7.36 -13.30 33.79
C SER A 16 6.90 -11.96 33.24
N SER A 17 6.66 -11.07 34.19
CA SER A 17 6.65 -9.63 33.95
C SER A 17 7.96 -9.19 33.31
N ARG A 18 7.91 -8.76 32.04
CA ARG A 18 8.98 -7.94 31.44
C ARG A 18 8.37 -6.70 30.83
N GLY A 19 8.26 -5.67 31.67
CA GLY A 19 8.01 -4.32 31.24
C GLY A 19 9.21 -3.80 30.47
N THR A 20 9.01 -3.48 29.19
CA THR A 20 9.85 -2.54 28.47
C THR A 20 8.91 -1.50 27.87
N ALA A 21 8.81 -0.37 28.56
CA ALA A 21 8.21 0.83 28.00
C ALA A 21 9.05 1.25 26.80
N PHE A 22 8.50 1.08 25.60
CA PHE A 22 9.01 1.78 24.42
C PHE A 22 8.22 3.07 24.29
N LYS A 23 9.01 4.13 24.16
CA LYS A 23 8.66 5.51 24.42
C LYS A 23 8.40 6.15 23.05
N ASP A 24 7.14 6.55 22.90
CA ASP A 24 6.57 7.68 22.15
C ASP A 24 7.45 8.49 21.18
N ASN A 25 6.82 8.76 20.03
CA ASN A 25 6.87 9.96 19.19
C ASN A 25 8.05 10.22 18.26
N GLU A 26 7.80 9.99 16.97
CA GLU A 26 8.40 10.76 15.88
C GLU A 26 7.35 10.95 14.78
N GLU A 27 6.58 12.03 14.94
CA GLU A 27 5.80 12.69 13.89
C GLU A 27 6.76 13.29 12.85
N GLU A 28 7.23 12.47 11.91
CA GLU A 28 8.05 12.98 10.81
C GLU A 28 7.14 13.49 9.68
N SER A 29 6.83 14.79 9.74
CA SER A 29 6.17 15.53 8.66
C SER A 29 7.19 15.82 7.55
N CYS A 30 6.97 15.26 6.36
CA CYS A 30 7.80 15.54 5.18
C CYS A 30 7.57 16.98 4.69
N SER A 31 8.43 17.92 5.06
CA SER A 31 8.49 19.25 4.44
C SER A 31 9.96 19.61 4.17
N SER A 32 10.26 19.97 2.92
CA SER A 32 11.59 20.27 2.38
C SER A 32 11.72 21.76 1.98
N PRO A 33 12.96 22.27 1.79
CA PRO A 33 13.42 23.52 2.39
C PRO A 33 13.23 24.80 1.56
N GLU A 34 13.20 25.92 2.28
CA GLU A 34 13.32 27.29 1.76
C GLU A 34 14.70 27.53 1.11
N SER A 35 14.69 27.97 -0.15
CA SER A 35 15.90 28.38 -0.89
C SER A 35 15.81 29.86 -1.23
N ALA A 36 16.75 30.64 -0.68
CA ALA A 36 16.90 32.06 -0.96
C ALA A 36 17.67 32.25 -2.28
N GLY A 37 17.09 33.02 -3.20
CA GLY A 37 17.73 33.46 -4.43
C GLY A 37 17.26 34.86 -4.82
N ASP A 38 18.14 35.85 -4.60
CA ASP A 38 18.03 37.25 -5.05
C ASP A 38 18.68 37.37 -6.45
N GLY A 39 18.00 37.99 -7.42
CA GLY A 39 18.49 38.11 -8.78
C GLY A 39 17.62 39.00 -9.68
N VAL A 40 18.19 40.14 -10.05
CA VAL A 40 17.69 41.31 -10.81
C VAL A 40 16.93 41.02 -12.11
N PHE A 41 15.93 41.88 -12.35
CA PHE A 41 15.07 42.03 -13.53
C PHE A 41 15.81 42.51 -14.79
N GLU A 42 15.54 41.92 -15.95
CA GLU A 42 15.80 42.56 -17.25
C GLU A 42 14.67 42.25 -18.24
N ASP A 43 14.25 43.32 -18.91
CA ASP A 43 13.11 43.47 -19.81
C ASP A 43 13.36 42.81 -21.18
N GLY A 44 12.38 42.03 -21.64
CA GLY A 44 12.43 41.34 -22.93
C GLY A 44 11.02 40.98 -23.39
N ALA A 45 10.30 41.97 -23.93
CA ALA A 45 9.01 41.76 -24.57
C ALA A 45 9.20 41.00 -25.89
N SER A 46 9.15 39.67 -25.83
CA SER A 46 8.98 38.81 -27.00
C SER A 46 7.50 38.49 -27.16
N ASP A 47 6.88 39.09 -28.16
CA ASP A 47 5.56 38.77 -28.69
C ASP A 47 5.63 37.34 -29.27
N ALA A 48 5.43 36.36 -28.39
CA ALA A 48 5.35 34.96 -28.75
C ALA A 48 3.87 34.61 -28.92
N ASP A 49 3.45 34.47 -30.17
CA ASP A 49 2.25 33.74 -30.56
C ASP A 49 2.43 32.27 -30.15
N SER A 50 2.30 32.00 -28.85
CA SER A 50 2.15 30.65 -28.32
C SER A 50 0.77 30.18 -28.74
N GLY A 51 0.70 29.69 -29.97
CA GLY A 51 -0.44 28.99 -30.51
C GLY A 51 -0.92 27.99 -29.45
N LEU A 52 -2.11 28.26 -28.92
CA LEU A 52 -2.97 27.29 -28.27
C LEU A 52 -3.28 26.20 -29.31
N GLY A 53 -2.30 25.32 -29.55
CA GLY A 53 -2.59 24.00 -30.03
C GLY A 53 -3.41 23.38 -28.92
N SER A 54 -4.73 23.39 -29.10
CA SER A 54 -5.65 22.67 -28.25
C SER A 54 -5.06 21.28 -28.10
N ASP A 55 -4.68 20.93 -26.87
CA ASP A 55 -4.58 19.56 -26.45
C ASP A 55 -5.94 18.95 -26.79
N GLU A 56 -6.00 18.35 -27.97
CA GLU A 56 -7.03 17.43 -28.37
C GLU A 56 -7.00 16.34 -27.32
N LEU A 57 -7.86 16.48 -26.30
CA LEU A 57 -8.02 15.50 -25.23
C LEU A 57 -8.13 14.15 -25.92
N ASP A 58 -7.07 13.36 -25.82
CA ASP A 58 -7.06 12.05 -26.43
C ASP A 58 -8.18 11.28 -25.73
N LEU A 59 -9.27 11.02 -26.45
CA LEU A 59 -10.39 10.28 -25.88
C LEU A 59 -9.97 8.87 -25.44
N SER A 60 -8.78 8.42 -25.88
CA SER A 60 -8.12 7.21 -25.40
C SER A 60 -7.49 7.35 -24.00
N GLU A 61 -7.25 8.59 -23.53
CA GLU A 61 -6.83 8.93 -22.15
C GLU A 61 -8.05 9.14 -21.22
N ILE A 62 -9.26 9.24 -21.76
CA ILE A 62 -10.47 9.04 -20.95
C ILE A 62 -10.52 7.55 -20.61
N GLY A 63 -10.23 7.25 -19.34
CA GLY A 63 -10.28 5.89 -18.79
C GLY A 63 -11.63 5.20 -19.05
N GLU A 64 -11.69 3.90 -18.80
CA GLU A 64 -12.96 3.17 -18.94
C GLU A 64 -14.07 3.82 -18.10
N PRO A 65 -15.32 3.79 -18.59
CA PRO A 65 -16.44 4.37 -17.86
C PRO A 65 -16.56 3.69 -16.49
N GLY A 66 -16.57 4.49 -15.42
CA GLY A 66 -16.59 3.99 -14.05
C GLY A 66 -15.21 3.80 -13.42
N THR A 67 -14.14 4.23 -14.11
CA THR A 67 -12.77 4.24 -13.57
C THR A 67 -12.20 5.65 -13.52
N GLU A 68 -11.37 5.92 -12.53
CA GLU A 68 -10.51 7.09 -12.41
C GLU A 68 -9.10 6.74 -12.90
N ILE A 69 -8.44 7.65 -13.62
CA ILE A 69 -7.04 7.45 -13.96
C ILE A 69 -6.15 7.95 -12.82
N CYS A 70 -5.39 7.03 -12.23
CA CYS A 70 -4.44 7.23 -11.14
C CYS A 70 -2.99 7.15 -11.61
N GLN A 71 -2.07 7.76 -10.85
CA GLN A 71 -0.64 7.70 -11.12
C GLN A 71 0.11 7.08 -9.95
N VAL A 72 0.46 5.81 -10.08
CA VAL A 72 1.23 5.07 -9.07
C VAL A 72 2.69 5.00 -9.50
N GLY A 73 3.51 5.89 -8.93
CA GLY A 73 4.91 6.04 -9.31
C GLY A 73 5.05 6.50 -10.76
N ASN A 74 5.63 5.65 -11.63
CA ASN A 74 5.81 5.96 -13.05
C ASN A 74 4.77 5.26 -13.95
N GLN A 75 3.75 4.64 -13.36
CA GLN A 75 2.71 3.93 -14.09
C GLN A 75 1.36 4.60 -13.93
N THR A 76 0.66 4.74 -15.06
CA THR A 76 -0.72 5.22 -15.11
C THR A 76 -1.65 4.01 -15.03
N CYS A 77 -2.63 4.06 -14.14
CA CYS A 77 -3.57 2.99 -13.85
C CYS A 77 -5.02 3.46 -13.95
N SER A 78 -5.94 2.55 -14.24
CA SER A 78 -7.38 2.80 -14.08
C SER A 78 -7.86 2.20 -12.76
N PHE A 79 -8.38 3.04 -11.87
CA PHE A 79 -8.91 2.66 -10.57
C PHE A 79 -10.45 2.64 -10.59
N PRO A 80 -11.11 1.52 -10.26
CA PRO A 80 -12.58 1.44 -10.24
C PRO A 80 -13.19 2.35 -9.18
N LEU A 81 -14.13 3.21 -9.58
CA LEU A 81 -14.81 4.12 -8.65
C LEU A 81 -15.66 3.37 -7.61
N ASP A 82 -16.20 2.20 -7.95
CA ASP A 82 -16.99 1.39 -7.03
C ASP A 82 -16.18 0.93 -5.79
N LEU A 83 -14.84 0.94 -5.84
CA LEU A 83 -14.00 0.56 -4.69
C LEU A 83 -14.08 1.57 -3.54
N TYR A 84 -14.36 2.84 -3.80
CA TYR A 84 -14.54 3.85 -2.74
C TYR A 84 -15.79 3.58 -1.90
N ASP A 85 -16.82 2.97 -2.51
CA ASP A 85 -18.07 2.62 -1.83
C ASP A 85 -18.01 1.27 -1.11
N VAL A 86 -16.94 0.48 -1.26
CA VAL A 86 -16.81 -0.83 -0.61
C VAL A 86 -16.58 -0.64 0.90
N PRO A 87 -17.55 -1.02 1.77
CA PRO A 87 -17.37 -0.88 3.19
C PRO A 87 -16.32 -1.88 3.69
N ASN A 88 -15.30 -1.38 4.39
CA ASN A 88 -14.21 -2.18 4.96
C ASN A 88 -13.41 -2.96 3.90
N LEU A 89 -12.82 -2.26 2.93
CA LEU A 89 -11.90 -2.85 1.94
C LEU A 89 -10.77 -3.69 2.57
N GLY A 90 -10.41 -3.42 3.83
CA GLY A 90 -9.51 -4.27 4.63
C GLY A 90 -9.95 -5.73 4.80
N LEU A 91 -11.25 -6.03 4.76
CA LEU A 91 -11.71 -7.43 4.76
C LEU A 91 -11.38 -8.13 3.45
N VAL A 92 -11.47 -7.40 2.33
CA VAL A 92 -11.08 -7.92 1.00
C VAL A 92 -9.57 -8.12 0.95
N LEU A 93 -8.78 -7.16 1.42
CA LEU A 93 -7.32 -7.25 1.50
C LEU A 93 -6.88 -7.86 2.84
N SER A 94 -7.31 -9.09 3.10
CA SER A 94 -6.98 -9.82 4.33
C SER A 94 -6.32 -11.18 4.06
N LEU A 95 -5.61 -11.68 5.08
CA LEU A 95 -5.03 -13.01 5.04
C LEU A 95 -6.11 -14.11 4.92
N GLU A 96 -7.30 -13.86 5.43
CA GLU A 96 -8.42 -14.79 5.33
C GLU A 96 -8.92 -14.89 3.88
N THR A 97 -9.14 -13.75 3.22
CA THR A 97 -9.49 -13.71 1.79
C THR A 97 -8.39 -14.33 0.93
N TRP A 98 -7.12 -14.04 1.24
CA TRP A 98 -5.99 -14.68 0.53
C TRP A 98 -6.03 -16.21 0.62
N ASN A 99 -6.36 -16.78 1.77
CA ASN A 99 -6.32 -18.23 1.96
C ASN A 99 -7.61 -18.95 1.53
N GLU A 100 -8.77 -18.34 1.73
CA GLU A 100 -10.07 -19.01 1.60
C GLU A 100 -10.82 -18.63 0.30
N CYS A 101 -10.60 -17.42 -0.24
CA CYS A 101 -11.34 -16.92 -1.40
C CYS A 101 -10.57 -17.05 -2.71
N LEU A 102 -9.24 -17.23 -2.67
CA LEU A 102 -8.40 -17.33 -3.85
C LEU A 102 -7.98 -18.77 -4.13
N THR A 103 -7.98 -19.14 -5.40
CA THR A 103 -7.41 -20.39 -5.89
C THR A 103 -5.88 -20.37 -5.83
N GLU A 104 -5.26 -21.55 -5.92
CA GLU A 104 -3.79 -21.64 -5.95
C GLU A 104 -3.17 -20.92 -7.15
N GLU A 105 -3.82 -20.96 -8.31
CA GLU A 105 -3.37 -20.26 -9.52
C GLU A 105 -3.41 -18.73 -9.34
N GLU A 106 -4.49 -18.20 -8.75
CA GLU A 106 -4.60 -16.77 -8.46
C GLU A 106 -3.55 -16.31 -7.45
N ARG A 107 -3.34 -17.08 -6.37
CA ARG A 107 -2.27 -16.78 -5.39
C ARG A 107 -0.89 -16.82 -6.02
N PHE A 108 -0.65 -17.78 -6.91
CA PHE A 108 0.62 -17.89 -7.62
C PHE A 108 0.84 -16.69 -8.55
N ALA A 109 -0.19 -16.28 -9.30
CA ALA A 109 -0.12 -15.08 -10.15
C ALA A 109 0.10 -13.81 -9.32
N LEU A 110 -0.59 -13.65 -8.19
CA LEU A 110 -0.41 -12.50 -7.31
C LEU A 110 0.97 -12.46 -6.64
N ALA A 111 1.59 -13.62 -6.41
CA ALA A 111 2.93 -13.70 -5.86
C ALA A 111 4.01 -13.09 -6.79
N GLU A 112 3.75 -12.93 -8.09
CA GLU A 112 4.66 -12.26 -9.03
C GLU A 112 4.87 -10.77 -8.68
N TYR A 113 3.88 -10.14 -8.04
CA TYR A 113 3.96 -8.73 -7.62
C TYR A 113 4.63 -8.56 -6.25
N LEU A 114 4.92 -9.66 -5.55
CA LEU A 114 5.66 -9.62 -4.31
C LEU A 114 7.17 -9.57 -4.59
N PRO A 115 7.97 -9.03 -3.66
CA PRO A 115 9.42 -9.14 -3.76
C PRO A 115 9.86 -10.61 -3.84
N ASP A 116 11.06 -10.84 -4.38
CA ASP A 116 11.66 -12.18 -4.40
C ASP A 116 11.86 -12.67 -2.96
N LEU A 117 11.01 -13.59 -2.52
CA LEU A 117 10.95 -14.12 -1.16
C LEU A 117 11.27 -15.61 -1.21
N ASP A 118 12.15 -16.06 -0.32
CA ASP A 118 12.34 -17.48 -0.10
C ASP A 118 11.10 -18.12 0.54
N GLN A 119 11.01 -19.45 0.44
CA GLN A 119 9.85 -20.19 0.93
C GLN A 119 9.62 -20.03 2.45
N GLU A 120 10.69 -19.85 3.24
CA GLU A 120 10.59 -19.68 4.69
C GLU A 120 10.00 -18.30 5.02
N ASN A 121 10.43 -17.27 4.30
CA ASN A 121 10.01 -15.89 4.54
C ASN A 121 8.66 -15.54 3.89
N PHE A 122 8.25 -16.20 2.81
CA PHE A 122 7.02 -15.87 2.08
C PHE A 122 5.79 -15.80 2.99
N SER A 123 5.58 -16.84 3.81
CA SER A 123 4.44 -16.92 4.71
C SER A 123 4.47 -15.91 5.86
N ILE A 124 5.66 -15.50 6.28
CA ILE A 124 5.87 -14.49 7.33
C ILE A 124 5.57 -13.12 6.73
N THR A 125 6.16 -12.79 5.58
CA THR A 125 5.95 -11.53 4.88
C THR A 125 4.49 -11.31 4.53
N LEU A 126 3.78 -12.32 4.04
CA LEU A 126 2.34 -12.22 3.77
C LEU A 126 1.52 -11.93 5.03
N LYS A 127 1.85 -12.58 6.15
CA LYS A 127 1.19 -12.32 7.43
C LYS A 127 1.42 -10.88 7.88
N GLU A 128 2.67 -10.41 7.86
CA GLU A 128 3.01 -9.04 8.25
C GLU A 128 2.37 -7.99 7.31
N LEU A 129 2.31 -8.29 6.00
CA LEU A 129 1.64 -7.45 5.02
C LEU A 129 0.16 -7.27 5.35
N PHE A 130 -0.57 -8.38 5.51
CA PHE A 130 -2.01 -8.37 5.77
C PHE A 130 -2.39 -8.04 7.21
N SER A 131 -1.45 -8.07 8.17
CA SER A 131 -1.69 -7.58 9.54
C SER A 131 -1.53 -6.07 9.66
N GLY A 132 -1.10 -5.39 8.60
CA GLY A 132 -0.83 -3.96 8.63
C GLY A 132 0.48 -3.61 9.36
N SER A 133 1.44 -4.53 9.40
CA SER A 133 2.77 -4.25 9.96
C SER A 133 3.54 -3.25 9.09
N ASN A 134 4.50 -2.56 9.70
CA ASN A 134 5.33 -1.58 9.01
C ASN A 134 6.41 -2.26 8.16
N PHE A 135 6.52 -1.84 6.90
CA PHE A 135 7.60 -2.18 6.00
C PHE A 135 8.52 -0.98 5.86
N HIS A 136 9.74 -1.11 6.40
CA HIS A 136 10.79 -0.08 6.47
C HIS A 136 10.43 1.20 7.26
N LEU A 137 9.27 1.82 7.05
CA LEU A 137 8.80 3.02 7.76
C LEU A 137 7.26 3.16 7.85
N CYS A 138 6.49 2.42 7.05
CA CYS A 138 5.02 2.52 7.03
C CYS A 138 4.39 1.19 6.62
N SER A 139 3.13 0.97 7.01
CA SER A 139 2.35 -0.15 6.48
C SER A 139 1.81 0.18 5.10
N PRO A 140 2.12 -0.63 4.07
CA PRO A 140 1.64 -0.38 2.71
C PRO A 140 0.11 -0.45 2.62
N LEU A 141 -0.55 -1.32 3.40
CA LEU A 141 -2.01 -1.38 3.43
C LEU A 141 -2.62 -0.14 4.09
N THR A 142 -2.07 0.30 5.21
CA THR A 142 -2.56 1.51 5.88
C THR A 142 -2.35 2.76 5.03
N GLY A 143 -1.23 2.85 4.30
CA GLY A 143 -0.99 3.91 3.32
C GLY A 143 -2.01 3.88 2.19
N PHE A 144 -2.23 2.69 1.60
CA PHE A 144 -3.21 2.52 0.54
C PHE A 144 -4.63 2.90 0.98
N PHE A 145 -5.11 2.43 2.13
CA PHE A 145 -6.46 2.78 2.60
C PHE A 145 -6.62 4.27 2.88
N GLN A 146 -5.58 4.94 3.40
CA GLN A 146 -5.61 6.39 3.57
C GLN A 146 -5.67 7.11 2.21
N SER A 147 -4.89 6.69 1.21
CA SER A 147 -4.97 7.26 -0.14
C SER A 147 -6.33 7.06 -0.79
N VAL A 148 -6.96 5.90 -0.59
CA VAL A 148 -8.33 5.64 -1.04
C VAL A 148 -9.34 6.53 -0.30
N GLU A 149 -9.20 6.70 1.01
CA GLU A 149 -10.11 7.57 1.79
C GLU A 149 -9.97 9.05 1.41
N ASP A 150 -8.75 9.51 1.15
CA ASP A 150 -8.46 10.90 0.75
C ASP A 150 -8.79 11.18 -0.72
N GLY A 151 -9.05 10.14 -1.54
CA GLY A 151 -9.25 10.27 -2.98
C GLY A 151 -7.98 10.70 -3.72
N ALA A 152 -6.81 10.27 -3.24
CA ALA A 152 -5.50 10.71 -3.69
C ALA A 152 -4.67 9.55 -4.28
N LEU A 153 -5.25 8.80 -5.23
CA LEU A 153 -4.61 7.68 -5.95
C LEU A 153 -3.86 8.13 -7.22
#